data_AF-A0A383BBR2-F1
#
_entry.id   AF-A0A383BBR2-F1
#
_cell.length_a   1.000
_cell.length_b   1.000
_cell.length_c   1.000
_cell.angle_alpha   90.00
_cell.angle_beta   90.00
_cell.angle_gamma   90.00
#
_symmetry.space_group_name_H-M   'P 1'
#
loop_
_entity.id
_entity.type
_entity.pdbx_description
1 polymer ?
#
loop_
_entity_poly.entity_id
_entity_poly.type
_entity_poly.pdbx_seq_one_letter_code
_entity_poly.pdbx_strand_id
1 'polypeptide(L)'
;MKNPIISAVLNFFFMGLGYIYNGNRILLGALLTIAAIGLTYVENFHEFAGKTLQAHDSTAFSILFVCVLIANTGLAIDASQEAKKINSEKKEE
;
A
#
# COMPACT_ATOMS: atom_id res chain seq x y z
N MET A 1 -17.15 -13.14 -6.82
CA MET A 1 -17.25 -11.93 -5.99
C MET A 1 -15.91 -11.66 -5.34
N LYS A 2 -15.44 -10.41 -5.29
CA LYS A 2 -14.19 -10.00 -4.62
C LYS A 2 -14.48 -9.72 -3.14
N ASN A 3 -13.59 -10.06 -2.22
CA ASN A 3 -13.80 -9.75 -0.80
C ASN A 3 -13.22 -8.35 -0.45
N PRO A 4 -14.06 -7.37 -0.04
CA PRO A 4 -13.58 -6.02 0.26
C PRO A 4 -12.63 -5.93 1.46
N ILE A 5 -12.72 -6.87 2.40
CA ILE A 5 -11.82 -6.93 3.56
C ILE A 5 -10.45 -7.43 3.11
N ILE A 6 -10.42 -8.49 2.28
CA ILE A 6 -9.15 -9.01 1.74
C ILE A 6 -8.46 -7.94 0.89
N SER A 7 -9.22 -7.23 0.04
CA SER A 7 -8.67 -6.14 -0.78
C SER A 7 -8.07 -5.01 0.07
N ALA A 8 -8.78 -4.60 1.14
CA ALA A 8 -8.29 -3.60 2.08
C ALA A 8 -7.03 -4.05 2.82
N VAL A 9 -7.04 -5.26 3.40
CA VAL A 9 -5.90 -5.82 4.16
C VAL A 9 -4.67 -5.94 3.28
N LEU A 10 -4.84 -6.42 2.04
CA LEU A 10 -3.75 -6.50 1.08
C LEU A 10 -3.15 -5.12 0.83
N ASN A 11 -3.96 -4.09 0.56
CA ASN A 11 -3.44 -2.74 0.30
C ASN A 11 -2.90 -2.01 1.53
N PHE A 12 -3.35 -2.36 2.73
CA PHE A 12 -2.86 -1.77 3.97
C PHE A 12 -1.44 -2.24 4.30
N PHE A 13 -1.17 -3.54 4.17
CA PHE A 13 0.15 -4.10 4.46
C PHE A 13 1.09 -4.03 3.26
N PHE A 14 0.56 -4.18 2.05
CA PHE A 14 1.33 -4.23 0.82
C PHE A 14 0.70 -3.30 -0.22
N MET A 15 1.21 -2.08 -0.26
CA MET A 15 0.73 -1.03 -1.15
C MET A 15 0.60 -1.56 -2.58
N GLY A 16 -0.63 -1.55 -3.13
CA GLY A 16 -0.93 -1.98 -4.49
C GLY A 16 -1.48 -3.39 -4.66
N LEU A 17 -1.25 -4.33 -3.72
CA LEU A 17 -1.71 -5.72 -3.87
C LEU A 17 -3.25 -5.85 -3.87
N GLY A 18 -3.96 -4.97 -3.18
CA GLY A 18 -5.43 -4.93 -3.20
C GLY A 18 -5.98 -4.62 -4.60
N TYR A 19 -5.34 -3.71 -5.33
CA TYR A 19 -5.73 -3.37 -6.70
C TYR A 19 -5.42 -4.48 -7.70
N ILE A 20 -4.27 -5.16 -7.53
CA ILE A 20 -3.92 -6.33 -8.33
C ILE A 20 -4.93 -7.46 -8.08
N TYR A 21 -5.26 -7.72 -6.81
CA TYR A 21 -6.28 -8.71 -6.44
C TYR A 21 -7.65 -8.39 -7.03
N ASN A 22 -8.06 -7.11 -7.04
CA ASN A 22 -9.33 -6.68 -7.63
C ASN A 22 -9.34 -6.88 -9.15
N GLY A 23 -8.20 -6.70 -9.82
CA GLY A 23 -8.01 -6.96 -11.25
C GLY A 23 -8.38 -5.79 -12.17
N ASN A 24 -8.82 -4.65 -11.62
CA ASN A 24 -9.24 -3.48 -12.39
C ASN A 24 -8.09 -2.47 -12.61
N ARG A 25 -7.34 -2.14 -11.55
CA ARG A 25 -6.22 -1.18 -11.58
C ARG A 25 -4.87 -1.86 -11.39
N ILE A 26 -4.60 -2.93 -12.16
CA ILE A 26 -3.40 -3.78 -12.00
C ILE A 26 -2.10 -2.97 -12.16
N LEU A 27 -2.00 -2.11 -13.19
CA LEU A 27 -0.81 -1.29 -13.41
C LEU A 27 -0.53 -0.35 -12.24
N LEU A 28 -1.56 0.35 -11.73
CA LEU A 28 -1.42 1.20 -10.54
C LEU A 28 -0.95 0.37 -9.35
N GLY A 29 -1.56 -0.81 -9.14
CA GLY A 29 -1.14 -1.73 -8.09
C GLY A 29 0.34 -2.12 -8.20
N ALA A 30 0.81 -2.50 -9.39
CA ALA A 30 2.20 -2.86 -9.63
C ALA A 30 3.16 -1.69 -9.35
N LEU A 31 2.84 -0.48 -9.84
CA LEU A 31 3.64 0.72 -9.60
C LEU A 31 3.72 1.08 -8.11
N LEU A 32 2.59 0.98 -7.39
CA LEU A 32 2.55 1.20 -5.94
C LEU A 32 3.37 0.15 -5.18
N THR A 33 3.33 -1.12 -5.60
CA THR A 33 4.16 -2.16 -4.99
C THR A 33 5.66 -1.90 -5.22
N ILE A 34 6.06 -1.47 -6.41
CA ILE A 34 7.45 -1.08 -6.70
C ILE A 34 7.86 0.13 -5.84
N ALA A 35 6.98 1.13 -5.70
CA ALA A 35 7.23 2.28 -4.84
C ALA A 35 7.41 1.88 -3.36
N ALA A 36 6.58 0.96 -2.85
CA ALA A 36 6.71 0.44 -1.50
C ALA A 36 8.05 -0.29 -1.29
N ILE A 37 8.48 -1.13 -2.24
CA ILE A 37 9.80 -1.78 -2.19
C ILE A 37 10.92 -0.73 -2.12
N GLY A 38 10.82 0.33 -2.91
CA GLY A 38 11.77 1.45 -2.88
C GLY A 38 11.82 2.16 -1.51
N LEU A 39 10.65 2.43 -0.91
CA LEU A 39 10.57 3.02 0.42
C LEU A 39 11.18 2.10 1.48
N THR A 40 10.85 0.80 1.46
CA THR A 40 11.44 -0.18 2.38
C THR A 40 12.95 -0.25 2.25
N TYR A 41 13.49 -0.17 1.03
CA TYR A 41 14.93 -0.09 0.79
C TYR A 41 15.55 1.15 1.45
N VAL A 42 14.98 2.33 1.22
CA VAL A 42 15.49 3.59 1.81
C VAL A 42 15.42 3.57 3.34
N GLU A 43 14.36 3.01 3.89
CA GLU A 43 14.13 2.98 5.34
C GLU A 43 15.03 1.98 6.08
N ASN A 44 15.16 0.76 5.55
CA ASN A 44 15.73 -0.37 6.29
C ASN A 44 17.09 -0.85 5.75
N PHE A 45 17.42 -0.56 4.50
CA PHE A 45 18.62 -1.09 3.84
C PHE A 45 19.62 0.00 3.44
N HIS A 46 19.16 1.20 3.09
CA HIS A 46 20.05 2.30 2.79
C HIS A 46 20.71 2.83 4.06
N GLU A 47 22.00 3.12 3.97
CA GLU A 47 22.79 3.64 5.09
C GLU A 47 23.05 5.14 4.92
N PHE A 48 22.67 5.90 5.94
CA PHE A 48 23.00 7.31 6.11
C PHE A 48 24.15 7.40 7.10
N ALA A 49 25.35 7.72 6.61
CA ALA A 49 26.58 7.77 7.40
C ALA A 49 26.84 6.46 8.21
N GLY A 50 26.61 5.31 7.57
CA GLY A 50 26.83 3.98 8.17
C GLY A 50 25.75 3.51 9.15
N LYS A 51 24.58 4.16 9.16
CA LYS A 51 23.43 3.80 10.00
C LYS A 51 22.15 3.77 9.17
N THR A 52 21.20 2.92 9.54
CA THR A 52 19.84 2.97 8.95
C THR A 52 19.15 4.29 9.27
N LEU A 53 18.09 4.63 8.54
CA LEU A 53 17.34 5.87 8.75
C LEU A 53 16.91 6.04 10.21
N GLN A 54 16.41 4.97 10.84
CA GLN A 54 15.97 4.98 12.23
C GLN A 54 17.09 5.37 13.22
N ALA A 55 18.31 4.86 12.99
CA ALA A 55 19.45 5.10 13.89
C ALA A 55 20.21 6.40 13.57
N HIS A 56 20.07 6.91 12.35
CA HIS A 56 20.64 8.19 11.93
C HIS A 56 19.74 9.37 12.34
N ASP A 57 18.43 9.28 12.06
CA ASP A 57 17.44 10.31 12.34
C ASP A 57 16.07 9.69 12.69
N SER A 58 15.86 9.48 13.99
CA SER A 58 14.61 8.90 14.52
C SER A 58 13.37 9.76 14.28
N THR A 59 13.51 11.08 14.13
CA THR A 59 12.39 11.98 13.87
C THR A 59 11.94 11.85 12.42
N ALA A 60 12.89 11.87 11.47
CA ALA A 60 12.60 11.62 10.06
C ALA A 60 11.97 10.24 9.84
N PHE A 61 12.50 9.21 10.50
CA PHE A 61 11.91 7.87 10.50
C PHE A 61 10.46 7.88 10.99
N SER A 62 10.18 8.52 12.12
CA SER A 62 8.83 8.58 12.70
C SER A 62 7.83 9.31 11.79
N ILE A 63 8.26 10.40 11.15
CA ILE A 63 7.44 11.14 10.19
C ILE A 63 7.16 10.28 8.97
N LEU A 64 8.17 9.60 8.41
CA LEU A 64 8.01 8.69 7.28
C LEU A 64 7.00 7.58 7.60
N PHE A 65 7.15 6.94 8.76
CA PHE A 65 6.24 5.89 9.22
C PHE A 65 4.79 6.39 9.28
N VAL A 66 4.54 7.56 9.88
CA VAL A 66 3.19 8.14 9.97
C VAL A 66 2.62 8.44 8.58
N CYS A 67 3.43 9.01 7.69
CA CYS A 67 3.01 9.29 6.31
C CYS A 67 2.63 8.00 5.55
N VAL A 68 3.45 6.95 5.66
CA VAL A 68 3.18 5.64 5.04
C VAL A 68 1.92 5.01 5.65
N LEU A 69 1.74 5.07 6.96
CA LEU A 69 0.55 4.56 7.63
C LEU A 69 -0.73 5.24 7.13
N ILE A 70 -0.72 6.57 6.99
CA ILE A 70 -1.84 7.33 6.45
C ILE A 70 -2.11 6.94 4.99
N ALA A 71 -1.05 6.88 4.17
CA ALA A 71 -1.17 6.51 2.76
C ALA A 71 -1.76 5.10 2.59
N ASN A 72 -1.22 4.10 3.29
CA ASN A 72 -1.71 2.73 3.24
C ASN A 72 -3.15 2.60 3.73
N THR A 73 -3.55 3.37 4.74
CA THR A 73 -4.94 3.44 5.21
C THR A 73 -5.88 3.95 4.12
N GLY A 74 -5.51 5.05 3.45
CA GLY A 74 -6.28 5.60 2.33
C GLY A 74 -6.43 4.60 1.17
N LEU A 75 -5.33 3.94 0.79
CA LEU A 75 -5.32 2.96 -0.29
C LEU A 75 -6.09 1.67 0.06
N ALA A 76 -6.11 1.27 1.33
CA ALA A 76 -6.92 0.16 1.81
C ALA A 76 -8.42 0.46 1.70
N ILE A 77 -8.84 1.68 2.10
CA ILE A 77 -10.22 2.12 1.98
C ILE A 77 -10.63 2.17 0.51
N ASP A 78 -9.83 2.77 -0.36
CA ASP A 78 -10.11 2.88 -1.79
C ASP A 78 -10.21 1.51 -2.47
N ALA A 79 -9.30 0.57 -2.18
CA ALA A 79 -9.39 -0.78 -2.72
C ALA A 79 -10.60 -1.57 -2.20
N SER A 80 -11.00 -1.33 -0.94
CA SER A 80 -12.25 -1.89 -0.40
C SER A 80 -13.47 -1.38 -1.16
N GLN A 81 -13.52 -0.06 -1.43
CA GLN A 81 -14.60 0.55 -2.19
C GLN A 81 -14.66 0.03 -3.62
N GLU A 82 -13.50 -0.12 -4.28
CA GLU A 82 -13.43 -0.74 -5.60
C GLU A 82 -13.96 -2.18 -5.60
N ALA A 83 -13.55 -2.99 -4.62
CA ALA A 83 -14.05 -4.37 -4.52
C ALA A 83 -15.57 -4.43 -4.32
N LYS A 84 -16.15 -3.49 -3.56
CA LYS A 84 -17.60 -3.36 -3.39
C LYS A 84 -18.28 -2.99 -4.71
N LYS A 85 -17.73 -2.03 -5.45
CA LYS A 85 -18.24 -1.59 -6.75
C LYS A 85 -18.23 -2.72 -7.80
N ILE A 86 -17.14 -3.47 -7.89
CA ILE A 86 -17.06 -4.65 -8.78
C ILE A 86 -18.15 -5.68 -8.45
N ASN A 87 -18.47 -5.86 -7.16
CA ASN A 87 -19.51 -6.79 -6.74
C ASN A 87 -20.93 -6.28 -7.01
N SER A 88 -21.18 -4.97 -7.00
CA SER A 88 -22.49 -4.43 -7.37
C SER A 88 -22.72 -4.53 -8.87
N GLU A 89 -21.72 -4.20 -9.69
CA GLU A 89 -21.80 -4.29 -11.15
C GLU A 89 -22.08 -5.74 -11.61
N LYS A 90 -21.39 -6.73 -11.01
CA LYS A 90 -21.63 -8.16 -11.30
C LYS A 90 -22.97 -8.72 -10.85
N LYS A 91 -23.77 -7.98 -10.07
CA LYS A 91 -25.13 -8.39 -9.70
C LYS A 91 -26.18 -7.90 -10.68
N GLU A 92 -25.82 -6.92 -11.51
CA GLU A 92 -26.71 -6.30 -12.51
C GLU A 92 -26.57 -6.96 -13.90
N GLU A 93 -25.50 -7.73 -14.12
CA GLU A 93 -25.28 -8.64 -15.26
C GLU A 93 -25.90 -10.03 -15.05
#